data_AF-A0A6G3LLF4-F1
#
_entry.id   AF-A0A6G3LLF4-F1
#
_cell.length_a   1.000
_cell.length_b   1.000
_cell.length_c   1.000
_cell.angle_alpha   90.00
_cell.angle_beta   90.00
_cell.angle_gamma   90.00
#
_symmetry.space_group_name_H-M   'P 1'
#
loop_
_entity.id
_entity.type
_entity.pdbx_description
1 polymer ?
#
loop_
_entity_poly.entity_id
_entity_poly.type
_entity_poly.pdbx_seq_one_letter_code
_entity_poly.pdbx_strand_id
1 'polypeptide(L)'
;MAENKQVFQVRRNLDINGRNRVIDFTIDKRDPIQQITLQITENTARLLTLNVTKEIVTDAESGTEGYYMFTVDVDRATSNSTIHLMAEIVDRELNDFWWFKVPENTLTELLRDRGLEAIIREFVRDVDGLISKYMVPKKEEQ
;
A
#
# COMPACT_ATOMS: atom_id res chain seq x y z
N MET A 1 7.32 -13.38 24.46
CA MET A 1 6.49 -13.09 23.28
C MET A 1 7.45 -12.60 22.21
N ALA A 2 7.64 -13.36 21.14
CA ALA A 2 8.53 -12.93 20.05
C ALA A 2 7.78 -11.89 19.23
N GLU A 3 8.33 -10.68 19.12
CA GLU A 3 7.88 -9.70 18.11
C GLU A 3 8.07 -10.33 16.74
N ASN A 4 6.98 -10.78 16.12
CA ASN A 4 7.01 -11.33 14.76
C ASN A 4 7.16 -10.15 13.78
N LYS A 5 8.38 -9.59 13.69
CA LYS A 5 8.72 -8.51 12.75
C LYS A 5 8.77 -9.10 11.34
N GLN A 6 7.61 -9.10 10.68
CA GLN A 6 7.50 -9.41 9.25
C GLN A 6 7.53 -8.10 8.45
N VAL A 7 8.74 -7.61 8.19
CA VAL A 7 8.97 -6.40 7.40
C VAL A 7 9.77 -6.79 6.16
N PHE A 8 9.14 -6.66 5.00
CA PHE A 8 9.79 -6.76 3.71
C PHE A 8 10.15 -5.36 3.21
N GLN A 9 11.42 -5.12 2.87
CA GLN A 9 11.86 -3.81 2.38
C GLN A 9 12.79 -3.96 1.18
N VAL A 10 12.55 -3.14 0.15
CA VAL A 10 13.42 -2.99 -1.00
C VAL A 10 13.73 -1.52 -1.22
N ARG A 11 15.02 -1.19 -1.28
CA ARG A 11 15.53 0.13 -1.64
C ARG A 11 16.34 0.03 -2.91
N ARG A 12 16.05 0.89 -3.89
CA ARG A 12 16.83 1.00 -5.13
C ARG A 12 17.23 2.44 -5.40
N ASN A 13 18.52 2.66 -5.59
CA ASN A 13 19.08 3.91 -6.06
C ASN A 13 19.25 3.85 -7.58
N LEU A 14 18.88 4.92 -8.27
CA LEU A 14 18.93 5.07 -9.71
C LEU A 14 19.54 6.43 -10.05
N ASP A 15 20.48 6.46 -10.99
CA ASP A 15 20.91 7.70 -11.64
C ASP A 15 20.17 7.81 -12.98
N ILE A 16 19.34 8.84 -13.11
CA ILE A 16 18.56 9.09 -14.32
C ILE A 16 18.87 10.51 -14.76
N ASN A 17 19.64 10.66 -15.84
CA ASN A 17 20.02 11.95 -16.42
C ASN A 17 20.65 12.91 -15.39
N GLY A 18 21.53 12.40 -14.51
CA GLY A 18 22.19 13.19 -13.47
C GLY A 18 21.29 13.51 -12.28
N ARG A 19 20.12 12.88 -12.18
CA ARG A 19 19.23 12.97 -11.02
C ARG A 19 19.34 11.68 -10.22
N ASN A 20 19.67 11.81 -8.94
CA ASN A 20 19.68 10.68 -8.02
C ASN A 20 18.26 10.42 -7.53
N ARG A 21 17.68 9.31 -7.98
CA ARG A 21 16.35 8.86 -7.58
C ARG A 21 16.46 7.64 -6.68
N VAL A 22 15.80 7.70 -5.53
CA VAL A 22 15.67 6.60 -4.59
C VAL A 22 14.23 6.13 -4.60
N ILE A 23 14.03 4.82 -4.76
CA ILE A 23 12.75 4.15 -4.65
C ILE A 23 12.81 3.26 -3.42
N ASP A 24 11.93 3.52 -2.46
CA ASP A 24 11.78 2.76 -1.23
C ASP A 24 10.40 2.10 -1.24
N PHE A 25 10.36 0.76 -1.17
CA PHE A 25 9.12 -0.02 -1.09
C PHE A 25 9.19 -0.92 0.14
N THR A 26 8.24 -0.73 1.07
CA THR A 26 8.19 -1.43 2.36
C THR A 26 6.81 -2.03 2.57
N ILE A 27 6.75 -3.27 3.03
CA ILE A 27 5.54 -3.96 3.48
C ILE A 27 5.78 -4.37 4.93
N ASP A 28 5.03 -3.77 5.84
CA ASP A 28 5.04 -4.02 7.27
C ASP A 28 3.75 -4.73 7.68
N LYS A 29 3.85 -5.96 8.19
CA LYS A 29 2.70 -6.80 8.52
C LYS A 29 2.48 -6.98 10.02
N ARG A 30 2.96 -6.03 10.82
CA ARG A 30 2.78 -6.08 12.27
C ARG A 30 1.32 -5.89 12.65
N ASP A 31 0.80 -6.72 13.54
CA ASP A 31 -0.53 -6.51 14.11
C ASP A 31 -0.48 -5.45 15.23
N PRO A 32 -1.55 -4.65 15.42
CA PRO A 32 -2.86 -4.71 14.73
C PRO A 32 -2.94 -3.84 13.46
N ILE A 33 -1.89 -3.11 13.10
CA ILE A 33 -1.86 -2.17 11.98
C ILE A 33 -0.79 -2.57 10.98
N GLN A 34 -1.23 -3.03 9.82
CA GLN A 34 -0.37 -3.43 8.71
C GLN A 34 -0.26 -2.25 7.73
N GLN A 35 0.92 -2.03 7.13
CA GLN A 35 1.17 -0.89 6.26
C GLN A 35 2.06 -1.25 5.08
N ILE A 36 1.74 -0.71 3.90
CA ILE A 36 2.60 -0.73 2.73
C ILE A 36 2.93 0.70 2.35
N THR A 37 4.21 1.00 2.18
CA THR A 37 4.70 2.32 1.77
C THR A 37 5.53 2.20 0.51
N LEU A 38 5.14 2.96 -0.52
CA LEU A 38 5.95 3.27 -1.68
C LEU A 38 6.36 4.74 -1.61
N GLN A 39 7.66 5.00 -1.52
CA GLN A 39 8.23 6.34 -1.53
C GLN A 39 9.22 6.50 -2.68
N ILE A 40 9.10 7.62 -3.40
CA ILE A 40 10.06 8.02 -4.42
C ILE A 40 10.65 9.38 -4.04
N THR A 41 11.96 9.44 -3.93
CA THR A 41 12.73 10.65 -3.64
C THR A 41 13.66 10.95 -4.81
N GLU A 42 13.77 12.20 -5.25
CA GLU A 42 14.70 12.65 -6.28
C GLU A 42 15.51 13.84 -5.77
N ASN A 43 16.84 13.76 -5.82
CA ASN A 43 17.75 14.82 -5.35
C ASN A 43 17.38 15.34 -3.95
N THR A 44 16.99 14.44 -3.04
CA THR A 44 16.51 14.69 -1.65
C THR A 44 15.06 15.21 -1.52
N ALA A 45 14.40 15.59 -2.61
CA ALA A 45 12.99 15.98 -2.59
C ALA A 45 12.07 14.75 -2.71
N ARG A 46 11.06 14.64 -1.84
CA ARG A 46 10.03 13.60 -1.94
C ARG A 46 9.08 13.92 -3.09
N LEU A 47 8.99 13.03 -4.07
CA LEU A 47 8.13 13.19 -5.25
C LEU A 47 6.80 12.45 -5.12
N LEU A 48 6.82 11.30 -4.46
CA LEU A 48 5.66 10.44 -4.27
C LEU A 48 5.75 9.74 -2.92
N THR A 49 4.63 9.70 -2.22
CA THR A 49 4.34 8.77 -1.13
C THR A 49 3.00 8.13 -1.45
N LEU A 50 2.95 6.80 -1.44
CA LEU A 50 1.71 6.04 -1.46
C LEU A 50 1.74 5.12 -0.26
N ASN A 51 0.77 5.28 0.62
CA ASN A 51 0.55 4.44 1.79
C ASN A 51 -0.75 3.67 1.64
N VAL A 52 -0.71 2.38 1.94
CA VAL A 52 -1.90 1.56 2.16
C VAL A 52 -1.80 1.03 3.58
N THR A 53 -2.68 1.49 4.45
CA THR A 53 -2.79 1.03 5.84
C THR A 53 -3.98 0.10 5.94
N LYS A 54 -3.85 -0.96 6.75
CA LYS A 54 -4.92 -1.86 7.12
C LYS A 54 -5.00 -1.95 8.64
N GLU A 55 -6.21 -1.77 9.15
CA GLU A 55 -6.53 -1.94 10.57
C GLU A 55 -7.62 -2.99 10.73
N ILE A 56 -7.47 -3.85 11.73
CA ILE A 56 -8.53 -4.79 12.13
C ILE A 56 -9.38 -4.09 13.19
N VAL A 57 -10.64 -3.82 12.87
CA VAL A 57 -11.56 -3.16 13.79
C VAL A 57 -12.53 -4.19 14.35
N THR A 58 -12.46 -4.42 15.65
CA THR A 58 -13.42 -5.24 16.39
C THR A 58 -14.49 -4.36 16.99
N ASP A 59 -15.75 -4.60 16.65
CA ASP A 59 -16.87 -3.90 17.27
C ASP A 59 -17.23 -4.58 18.60
N ALA A 60 -16.88 -3.92 19.69
CA ALA A 60 -17.15 -4.42 21.04
C ALA A 60 -18.64 -4.31 21.44
N GLU A 61 -19.45 -3.52 20.74
CA GLU A 61 -20.86 -3.27 21.09
C GLU A 61 -21.83 -4.17 20.31
N SER A 62 -21.51 -4.53 19.06
CA SER A 62 -22.41 -5.33 18.23
C SER A 62 -22.22 -6.85 18.30
N GLY A 63 -21.12 -7.33 18.91
CA GLY A 63 -20.78 -8.76 18.93
C GLY A 63 -20.51 -9.34 17.54
N THR A 64 -20.36 -8.49 16.52
CA THR A 64 -20.11 -8.88 15.13
C THR A 64 -18.62 -9.18 14.93
N GLU A 65 -18.35 -10.16 14.07
CA GLU A 65 -17.00 -10.49 13.59
C GLU A 65 -16.28 -9.21 13.09
N GLY A 66 -14.99 -9.06 13.41
CA GLY A 66 -14.23 -7.84 13.08
C GLY A 66 -14.26 -7.52 11.58
N TYR A 67 -14.04 -6.26 11.22
CA TYR A 67 -13.94 -5.80 9.83
C TYR A 67 -12.56 -5.22 9.53
N TYR A 68 -12.21 -5.09 8.25
CA TYR A 68 -10.99 -4.39 7.84
C TYR A 68 -11.30 -2.94 7.46
N MET A 69 -10.50 -2.02 7.98
CA MET A 69 -10.44 -0.65 7.50
C MET A 69 -9.15 -0.47 6.72
N PHE A 70 -9.25 -0.12 5.44
CA PHE A 70 -8.12 0.26 4.62
C PHE A 70 -8.09 1.77 4.41
N THR A 71 -6.93 2.37 4.62
CA THR A 71 -6.68 3.78 4.27
C THR A 71 -5.63 3.83 3.17
N VAL A 72 -5.99 4.42 2.04
CA VAL A 72 -5.06 4.69 0.94
C VAL A 72 -4.77 6.18 0.91
N ASP A 73 -3.52 6.57 1.12
CA ASP A 73 -3.04 7.95 1.09
C ASP A 73 -1.98 8.09 0.00
N VAL A 74 -2.21 9.01 -0.94
CA VAL A 74 -1.28 9.37 -2.00
C VAL A 74 -0.93 10.84 -1.90
N ASP A 75 0.34 11.13 -1.65
CA ASP A 75 0.93 12.47 -1.74
C ASP A 75 1.93 12.48 -2.90
N ARG A 76 1.69 13.35 -3.89
CA ARG A 76 2.58 13.57 -5.01
C ARG A 76 2.95 15.04 -5.10
N ALA A 77 4.26 15.31 -5.11
CA ALA A 77 4.81 16.62 -5.34
C ALA A 77 5.63 16.65 -6.64
N THR A 78 5.34 17.64 -7.49
CA THR A 78 6.11 17.97 -8.69
C THR A 78 6.50 19.44 -8.65
N SER A 79 7.35 19.90 -9.56
CA SER A 79 7.71 21.32 -9.65
C SER A 79 6.51 22.24 -9.89
N ASN A 80 5.41 21.72 -10.42
CA ASN A 80 4.28 22.52 -10.92
C ASN A 80 2.95 22.21 -10.21
N SER A 81 2.90 21.17 -9.36
CA SER A 81 1.66 20.75 -8.69
C SER A 81 1.93 19.85 -7.50
N THR A 82 1.08 19.98 -6.49
CA THR A 82 0.96 19.04 -5.36
C THR A 82 -0.42 18.43 -5.40
N ILE A 83 -0.49 17.09 -5.34
CA ILE A 83 -1.73 16.33 -5.33
C ILE A 83 -1.74 15.49 -4.06
N HIS A 84 -2.82 15.60 -3.29
CA HIS A 84 -3.08 14.73 -2.15
C HIS A 84 -4.43 14.04 -2.37
N LEU A 85 -4.45 12.72 -2.27
CA LEU A 85 -5.63 11.89 -2.37
C LEU A 85 -5.67 10.97 -1.17
N MET A 86 -6.82 10.90 -0.49
CA MET A 86 -7.04 9.99 0.62
C MET A 86 -8.36 9.27 0.39
N ALA A 87 -8.35 7.95 0.57
CA ALA A 87 -9.53 7.09 0.49
C ALA A 87 -9.57 6.17 1.71
N GLU A 88 -10.73 6.08 2.35
CA GLU A 88 -11.02 5.13 3.41
C GLU A 88 -12.01 4.09 2.90
N ILE A 89 -11.68 2.83 3.12
CA ILE A 89 -12.44 1.68 2.61
C ILE A 89 -12.75 0.76 3.79
N VAL A 90 -14.04 0.48 4.00
CA VAL A 90 -14.51 -0.43 5.03
C VAL A 90 -14.93 -1.74 4.38
N ASP A 91 -14.22 -2.83 4.69
CA ASP A 91 -14.54 -4.17 4.23
C ASP A 91 -15.08 -5.03 5.38
N ARG A 92 -16.39 -5.27 5.34
CA ARG A 92 -17.13 -6.11 6.30
C ARG A 92 -17.17 -7.60 5.92
N GLU A 93 -16.75 -7.94 4.70
CA GLU A 93 -16.67 -9.31 4.20
C GLU A 93 -15.29 -9.94 4.48
N LEU A 94 -14.38 -9.18 5.11
CA LEU A 94 -13.01 -9.59 5.40
C LEU A 94 -12.21 -9.95 4.13
N ASN A 95 -12.50 -9.29 3.00
CA ASN A 95 -11.67 -9.42 1.81
C ASN A 95 -10.37 -8.64 2.01
N ASP A 96 -9.33 -9.36 2.41
CA ASP A 96 -8.02 -8.76 2.66
C ASP A 96 -7.32 -8.32 1.36
N PHE A 97 -6.48 -7.30 1.47
CA PHE A 97 -5.60 -6.88 0.38
C PHE A 97 -4.43 -7.86 0.28
N TRP A 98 -4.32 -8.56 -0.86
CA TRP A 98 -3.46 -9.74 -1.00
C TRP A 98 -2.00 -9.50 -0.61
N TRP A 99 -1.46 -8.30 -0.84
CA TRP A 99 -0.10 -7.91 -0.46
C TRP A 99 0.21 -8.10 1.04
N PHE A 100 -0.78 -7.99 1.93
CA PHE A 100 -0.61 -8.26 3.36
C PHE A 100 -0.53 -9.76 3.68
N LYS A 101 -1.09 -10.61 2.81
CA LYS A 101 -1.10 -12.09 2.98
C LYS A 101 0.09 -12.79 2.32
N VAL A 102 0.74 -12.16 1.34
CA VAL A 102 1.80 -12.81 0.56
C VAL A 102 3.03 -13.09 1.41
N PRO A 103 3.54 -14.32 1.47
CA PRO A 103 4.79 -14.62 2.19
C PRO A 103 6.01 -13.83 1.68
N GLU A 104 6.95 -13.50 2.57
CA GLU A 104 8.14 -12.71 2.20
C GLU A 104 9.02 -13.41 1.15
N ASN A 105 9.17 -14.73 1.23
CA ASN A 105 9.90 -15.51 0.23
C ASN A 105 9.27 -15.39 -1.17
N THR A 106 7.93 -15.37 -1.26
CA THR A 106 7.23 -15.12 -2.52
C THR A 106 7.50 -13.72 -3.06
N LEU A 107 7.55 -12.70 -2.18
CA LEU A 107 7.93 -11.33 -2.60
C LEU A 107 9.39 -11.26 -3.09
N THR A 108 10.31 -11.96 -2.43
CA THR A 108 11.71 -12.06 -2.85
C THR A 108 11.85 -12.75 -4.20
N GLU A 109 11.10 -13.84 -4.44
CA GLU A 109 11.08 -14.55 -5.72
C GLU A 109 10.52 -13.67 -6.83
N LEU A 110 9.39 -12.99 -6.60
CA LEU A 110 8.83 -12.02 -7.55
C LEU A 110 9.84 -10.91 -7.89
N LEU A 111 10.58 -10.43 -6.89
CA LEU A 111 11.56 -9.36 -7.07
C LEU A 111 12.73 -9.84 -7.91
N ARG A 112 13.22 -11.05 -7.65
CA ARG A 112 14.31 -11.67 -8.41
C ARG A 112 13.91 -11.94 -9.85
N ASP A 113 12.69 -12.44 -10.07
CA ASP A 113 12.27 -12.93 -11.38
C ASP A 113 11.75 -11.81 -12.29
N ARG A 114 11.10 -10.78 -11.73
CA ARG A 114 10.46 -9.69 -12.50
C ARG A 114 11.08 -8.31 -12.30
N GLY A 115 11.82 -8.12 -11.20
CA GLY A 115 12.40 -6.83 -10.82
C GLY A 115 11.44 -5.89 -10.10
N LEU A 116 12.01 -4.85 -9.47
CA LEU A 116 11.28 -3.89 -8.63
C LEU A 116 10.21 -3.10 -9.40
N GLU A 117 10.48 -2.70 -10.65
CA GLU A 117 9.52 -1.93 -11.45
C GLU A 117 8.23 -2.72 -11.70
N ALA A 118 8.35 -4.01 -12.01
CA ALA A 118 7.20 -4.87 -12.23
C ALA A 118 6.37 -5.05 -10.95
N ILE A 119 7.03 -5.26 -9.81
CA ILE A 119 6.37 -5.32 -8.49
C ILE A 119 5.61 -4.03 -8.19
N ILE A 120 6.25 -2.87 -8.37
CA ILE A 120 5.61 -1.58 -8.11
C ILE A 120 4.42 -1.36 -9.03
N ARG A 121 4.53 -1.73 -10.31
CA ARG A 121 3.42 -1.61 -11.27
C ARG A 121 2.25 -2.50 -10.89
N GLU A 122 2.53 -3.73 -10.48
CA GLU A 122 1.52 -4.68 -9.97
C GLU A 122 0.85 -4.11 -8.71
N PHE A 123 1.63 -3.62 -7.76
CA PHE A 123 1.12 -3.00 -6.53
C PHE A 123 0.20 -1.81 -6.82
N VAL A 124 0.63 -0.86 -7.66
CA VAL A 124 -0.18 0.32 -8.01
C VAL A 124 -1.48 -0.08 -8.70
N ARG A 125 -1.44 -1.06 -9.61
CA ARG A 125 -2.64 -1.59 -10.27
C ARG A 125 -3.61 -2.21 -9.26
N ASP A 126 -3.10 -2.93 -8.27
CA ASP A 126 -3.96 -3.59 -7.30
C ASP A 126 -4.53 -2.59 -6.28
N VAL A 127 -3.83 -1.50 -5.96
CA VAL A 127 -4.37 -0.37 -5.21
C VAL A 127 -5.49 0.33 -5.97
N ASP A 128 -5.31 0.57 -7.27
CA ASP A 128 -6.36 1.11 -8.13
C ASP A 128 -7.59 0.19 -8.21
N GLY A 129 -7.35 -1.13 -8.30
CA GLY A 129 -8.39 -2.16 -8.23
C GLY A 129 -9.11 -2.18 -6.87
N LEU A 130 -8.37 -2.03 -5.77
CA LEU A 130 -8.92 -1.91 -4.43
C LEU A 130 -9.85 -0.70 -4.36
N ILE A 131 -9.37 0.50 -4.73
CA ILE A 131 -10.19 1.72 -4.72
C ILE A 131 -11.43 1.55 -5.62
N SER A 132 -11.25 1.09 -6.85
CA SER A 132 -12.32 0.95 -7.84
C SER A 132 -13.43 -0.02 -7.40
N LYS A 133 -13.08 -1.10 -6.69
CA LYS A 133 -14.05 -2.07 -6.16
C LYS A 133 -15.06 -1.40 -5.21
N TYR A 134 -14.64 -0.42 -4.42
CA TYR A 134 -15.49 0.26 -3.43
C TYR A 134 -16.00 1.63 -3.88
N MET A 135 -15.53 2.16 -5.01
CA MET A 135 -16.01 3.41 -5.61
C MET A 135 -17.28 3.25 -6.48
N VAL A 136 -17.85 2.04 -6.60
CA VAL A 136 -19.13 1.87 -7.32
C VAL A 136 -20.23 2.62 -6.54
N PRO A 137 -20.88 3.65 -7.12
CA PRO A 137 -22.02 4.28 -6.47
C PRO A 137 -23.07 3.19 -6.25
N LYS A 138 -23.60 3.09 -5.02
CA LYS A 138 -24.83 2.34 -4.78
C LYS A 138 -25.82 2.81 -5.84
N LYS A 139 -26.22 1.92 -6.76
CA LYS A 139 -27.45 2.16 -7.52
C LYS A 139 -28.51 2.37 -6.46
N GLU A 140 -29.08 3.57 -6.41
CA GLU A 140 -30.29 3.81 -5.66
C GLU A 140 -31.29 2.74 -6.10
N GLU A 141 -31.63 1.84 -5.18
CA GLU A 141 -32.78 0.97 -5.34
C GLU A 141 -34.00 1.90 -5.40
N GLN A 142 -34.56 2.06 -6.60
CA GLN A 142 -35.88 2.67 -6.83
C GLN A 142 -36.97 1.66 -6.53
#